data_AF-A0A140EZP3-F1
#
_entry.id   AF-A0A140EZP3-F1
#
_cell.length_a   1.000
_cell.length_b   1.000
_cell.length_c   1.000
_cell.angle_alpha   90.00
_cell.angle_beta   90.00
_cell.angle_gamma   90.00
#
_symmetry.space_group_name_H-M   'P 1'
#
loop_
_entity.id
_entity.type
_entity.pdbx_description
1 polymer ?
#
loop_
_entity_poly.entity_id
_entity_poly.type
_entity_poly.pdbx_seq_one_letter_code
_entity_poly.pdbx_strand_id
1 'polypeptide(L)'
;MKKRTPSQRMTEDEFINSATSHTLHVPAPAAEAKPQGRKRTYKALSVSLTDSHVEAIDAMIVLAARNGIVRVTRSDIIKLAIDGLTEKSENHLLELLKKS
;
A
#
# COMPACT_ATOMS: atom_id res chain seq x y z
N MET A 1 6.84 -9.78 -42.69
CA MET A 1 7.28 -8.71 -41.77
C MET A 1 7.41 -7.41 -42.57
N LYS A 2 6.53 -6.42 -42.35
CA LYS A 2 6.70 -5.04 -42.85
C LYS A 2 6.86 -4.14 -41.62
N LYS A 3 8.07 -3.65 -41.38
CA LYS A 3 8.39 -2.70 -40.30
C LYS A 3 7.68 -1.38 -40.61
N ARG A 4 6.69 -0.98 -39.81
CA ARG A 4 6.02 0.33 -39.93
C ARG A 4 6.88 1.36 -39.19
N THR A 5 7.54 2.23 -39.94
CA THR A 5 8.16 3.45 -39.39
C THR A 5 7.04 4.45 -39.10
N PRO A 6 6.89 4.99 -37.88
CA PRO A 6 5.89 6.03 -37.63
C PRO A 6 6.43 7.37 -38.17
N SER A 7 5.82 7.86 -39.24
CA SER A 7 6.11 9.15 -39.88
C SER A 7 5.28 10.29 -39.27
N GLN A 8 5.28 10.42 -37.95
CA GLN A 8 4.55 11.51 -37.30
C GLN A 8 5.39 12.09 -36.18
N ARG A 9 5.93 13.30 -36.40
CA ARG A 9 6.44 14.14 -35.31
C ARG A 9 5.21 14.63 -34.54
N MET A 10 4.92 13.97 -33.43
CA MET A 10 3.94 14.47 -32.45
C MET A 10 4.42 15.83 -31.95
N THR A 11 3.50 16.79 -31.81
CA THR A 11 3.80 18.07 -31.17
C THR A 11 4.02 17.86 -29.67
N GLU A 12 4.74 18.78 -29.02
CA GLU A 12 5.04 18.66 -27.58
C GLU A 12 3.76 18.60 -26.72
N ASP A 13 2.73 19.35 -27.13
CA ASP A 13 1.41 19.30 -26.50
C ASP A 13 0.71 17.94 -26.69
N GLU A 14 0.87 17.28 -27.84
CA GLU A 14 0.35 15.92 -28.06
C GLU A 14 1.08 14.87 -27.21
N PHE A 15 2.40 15.02 -27.03
CA PHE A 15 3.18 14.13 -26.18
C PHE A 15 2.75 14.23 -24.71
N ILE A 16 2.59 15.46 -24.19
CA ILE A 16 2.18 15.72 -22.81
C ILE A 16 0.77 15.19 -22.54
N ASN A 17 -0.16 15.39 -23.48
CA ASN A 17 -1.55 14.94 -23.32
C ASN A 17 -1.75 13.44 -23.53
N SER A 18 -0.80 12.75 -24.18
CA SER A 18 -0.85 11.28 -24.34
C SER A 18 -0.59 10.54 -23.02
N ALA A 19 0.11 11.15 -22.07
CA ALA A 19 0.46 10.55 -20.78
C ALA A 19 -0.65 10.71 -19.71
N THR A 20 -1.70 11.50 -19.99
CA THR A 20 -2.80 11.79 -19.07
C THR A 20 -4.15 11.40 -19.65
N SER A 21 -4.29 10.16 -20.14
CA SER A 21 -5.60 9.60 -20.50
C SER A 21 -5.91 8.33 -19.72
N HIS A 22 -6.25 8.52 -18.45
CA HIS A 22 -7.17 7.63 -17.76
C HIS A 22 -8.35 8.47 -17.30
N THR A 23 -9.39 8.52 -18.16
CA THR A 23 -10.83 8.51 -17.85
C THR A 23 -11.61 9.35 -18.84
N LEU A 24 -12.01 8.78 -19.98
CA LEU A 24 -13.34 9.04 -20.53
C LEU A 24 -13.92 7.71 -20.99
N HIS A 25 -14.95 7.28 -20.27
CA HIS A 25 -15.75 6.10 -20.56
C HIS A 25 -16.31 6.18 -21.99
N VAL A 26 -15.99 5.19 -22.82
CA VAL A 26 -16.87 4.81 -23.93
C VAL A 26 -18.00 3.98 -23.29
N PRO A 27 -19.28 4.38 -23.36
CA PRO A 27 -20.34 3.53 -22.89
C PRO A 27 -20.58 2.44 -23.96
N ALA A 28 -20.05 1.25 -23.71
CA ALA A 28 -20.55 0.03 -24.35
C ALA A 28 -21.52 -0.66 -23.38
N PRO A 29 -22.65 -1.21 -23.86
CA PRO A 29 -23.80 -1.51 -23.03
C PRO A 29 -23.59 -2.75 -22.16
N ALA A 30 -23.99 -2.61 -20.89
CA ALA A 30 -24.38 -3.61 -19.91
C ALA A 30 -23.82 -5.04 -20.05
N ALA A 31 -22.85 -5.37 -19.20
CA ALA A 31 -22.76 -6.70 -18.60
C ALA A 31 -22.17 -6.61 -17.19
N GLU A 32 -22.98 -7.06 -16.23
CA GLU A 32 -22.62 -7.47 -14.86
C GLU A 32 -22.20 -6.37 -13.88
N ALA A 33 -23.19 -5.93 -13.10
CA ALA A 33 -23.00 -5.24 -11.83
C ALA A 33 -22.22 -6.15 -10.85
N LYS A 34 -20.89 -6.09 -10.88
CA LYS A 34 -20.07 -6.51 -9.75
C LYS A 34 -20.44 -5.62 -8.56
N PRO A 35 -20.67 -6.18 -7.36
CA PRO A 35 -20.88 -5.35 -6.18
C PRO A 35 -19.61 -4.51 -6.03
N GLN A 36 -19.77 -3.20 -6.14
CA GLN A 36 -18.72 -2.23 -5.94
C GLN A 36 -18.41 -2.23 -4.44
N GLY A 37 -17.67 -3.24 -4.00
CA GLY A 37 -17.18 -3.37 -2.64
C GLY A 37 -16.47 -2.07 -2.30
N ARG A 38 -16.91 -1.43 -1.20
CA ARG A 38 -16.36 -0.17 -0.71
C ARG A 38 -14.84 -0.32 -0.63
N LYS A 39 -14.11 0.28 -1.58
CA LYS A 39 -12.65 0.24 -1.59
C LYS A 39 -12.19 0.83 -0.26
N ARG A 40 -11.64 0.01 0.64
CA ARG A 40 -11.03 0.49 1.89
C ARG A 40 -9.94 1.46 1.48
N THR A 41 -10.17 2.75 1.71
CA THR A 41 -9.18 3.79 1.49
C THR A 41 -8.09 3.60 2.53
N TYR A 42 -6.92 3.14 2.08
CA TYR A 42 -5.74 3.07 2.93
C TYR A 42 -5.37 4.50 3.32
N LYS A 43 -5.30 4.77 4.63
CA LYS A 43 -4.81 6.04 5.17
C LYS A 43 -3.39 5.82 5.68
N ALA A 44 -2.42 6.47 5.05
CA ALA A 44 -1.07 6.53 5.58
C ALA A 44 -1.07 7.41 6.84
N LEU A 45 -0.41 6.95 7.90
CA LEU A 45 -0.22 7.68 9.15
C LEU A 45 1.27 7.90 9.36
N SER A 46 1.64 9.11 9.78
CA SER A 46 3.00 9.44 10.20
C SER A 46 3.07 9.37 11.73
N VAL A 47 4.07 8.67 12.25
CA VAL A 47 4.27 8.48 13.68
C VAL A 47 5.72 8.78 14.05
N SER A 48 5.93 9.36 15.23
CA SER A 48 7.27 9.61 15.77
C SER A 48 7.67 8.44 16.64
N LEU A 49 8.82 7.84 16.34
CA LEU A 49 9.43 6.75 17.10
C LEU A 49 10.88 7.11 17.40
N THR A 50 11.43 6.60 18.50
CA THR A 50 12.88 6.63 18.74
C THR A 50 13.59 5.68 17.78
N ASP A 51 14.88 5.93 17.52
CA ASP A 51 15.68 5.10 16.63
C ASP A 51 15.70 3.63 17.06
N SER A 52 15.78 3.38 18.38
CA SER A 52 15.72 2.02 18.95
C SER A 52 14.46 1.24 18.55
N HIS A 53 13.31 1.89 18.46
CA HIS A 53 12.06 1.25 18.05
C HIS A 53 12.05 0.96 16.54
N VAL A 54 12.63 1.85 15.73
CA VAL A 54 12.76 1.65 14.27
C VAL A 54 13.69 0.46 13.99
N GLU A 55 14.82 0.39 14.69
CA GLU A 55 15.76 -0.72 14.60
C GLU A 55 15.13 -2.06 14.99
N ALA A 56 14.32 -2.09 16.05
CA ALA A 56 13.59 -3.30 16.46
C ALA A 56 12.61 -3.78 15.36
N ILE A 57 11.91 -2.86 14.70
CA ILE A 57 11.02 -3.20 13.57
C ILE A 57 11.83 -3.77 12.40
N ASP A 58 12.94 -3.14 12.04
CA ASP A 58 13.78 -3.58 10.92
C ASP A 58 14.44 -4.93 11.21
N ALA A 59 14.84 -5.19 12.46
CA ALA A 59 15.37 -6.48 12.89
C ALA A 59 14.35 -7.62 12.69
N MET A 60 13.05 -7.37 12.93
CA MET A 60 11.98 -8.33 12.67
C MET A 60 11.80 -8.61 11.18
N ILE A 61 11.94 -7.59 10.32
CA ILE A 61 11.90 -7.77 8.86
C ILE A 61 13.06 -8.64 8.39
N VAL A 62 14.28 -8.39 8.91
CA VAL A 62 15.46 -9.20 8.61
C VAL A 62 15.26 -10.64 9.08
N LEU A 63 14.72 -10.84 10.29
CA LEU A 63 14.40 -12.17 10.81
C LEU A 63 13.39 -12.90 9.93
N ALA A 64 12.31 -12.24 9.51
CA ALA A 64 11.32 -12.82 8.61
C ALA A 64 11.95 -13.25 7.27
N ALA A 65 12.79 -12.39 6.70
CA ALA A 65 13.50 -12.69 5.45
C ALA A 65 14.45 -13.89 5.59
N ARG A 66 15.17 -14.01 6.71
CA ARG A 66 16.04 -15.18 7.02
C ARG A 66 15.26 -16.48 7.08
N ASN A 67 13.99 -16.42 7.49
CA ASN A 67 13.09 -17.57 7.52
C ASN A 67 12.31 -17.78 6.21
N GLY A 68 12.70 -17.09 5.13
CA GLY A 68 12.09 -17.24 3.80
C GLY A 68 10.79 -16.46 3.60
N ILE A 69 10.38 -15.64 4.58
CA ILE A 69 9.20 -14.77 4.45
C ILE A 69 9.67 -13.43 3.86
N VAL A 70 9.56 -13.32 2.54
CA VAL A 70 10.02 -12.15 1.77
C VAL A 70 8.88 -11.16 1.54
N ARG A 71 9.21 -9.88 1.27
CA ARG A 71 8.26 -8.78 1.00
C ARG A 71 7.45 -8.31 2.22
N VAL A 72 7.97 -8.55 3.42
CA VAL A 72 7.41 -7.98 4.66
C VAL A 72 7.78 -6.50 4.76
N THR A 73 6.80 -5.66 5.06
CA THR A 73 7.01 -4.21 5.26
C THR A 73 6.89 -3.81 6.72
N ARG A 74 7.39 -2.62 7.08
CA ARG A 74 7.20 -2.05 8.43
C ARG A 74 5.72 -1.98 8.83
N SER A 75 4.84 -1.65 7.88
CA SER A 75 3.39 -1.62 8.11
C SER A 75 2.81 -3.00 8.44
N ASP A 76 3.38 -4.09 7.91
CA ASP A 76 2.92 -5.45 8.22
C ASP A 76 3.33 -5.88 9.62
N ILE A 77 4.56 -5.54 10.04
CA ILE A 77 5.01 -5.74 11.41
C ILE A 77 4.12 -4.98 12.41
N ILE A 78 3.79 -3.72 12.09
CA ILE A 78 2.91 -2.90 12.94
C ILE A 78 1.50 -3.50 13.01
N LYS A 79 0.94 -4.01 11.91
CA LYS A 79 -0.37 -4.70 11.93
C LYS A 79 -0.33 -5.93 12.84
N LEU A 80 0.68 -6.78 12.71
CA LEU A 80 0.84 -7.96 13.57
C LEU A 80 0.94 -7.59 15.04
N ALA A 81 1.66 -6.52 15.36
CA ALA A 81 1.73 -6.02 16.74
C ALA A 81 0.36 -5.54 17.24
N ILE A 82 -0.41 -4.83 16.42
CA ILE A 82 -1.77 -4.40 16.76
C ILE A 82 -2.69 -5.61 16.96
N ASP A 83 -2.68 -6.57 16.04
CA ASP A 83 -3.50 -7.77 16.11
C ASP A 83 -3.22 -8.53 17.42
N GLY A 84 -1.93 -8.69 17.79
CA GLY A 84 -1.54 -9.30 19.07
C GLY A 84 -1.91 -8.50 20.33
N LEU A 85 -2.23 -7.21 20.20
CA LEU A 85 -2.78 -6.39 21.28
C LEU A 85 -4.31 -6.47 21.36
N THR A 86 -5.00 -6.70 20.24
CA THR A 86 -6.48 -6.72 20.19
C THR A 86 -7.11 -7.88 20.94
N GLU A 87 -6.36 -8.95 21.20
CA GLU A 87 -6.81 -10.09 22.01
C GLU A 87 -6.77 -9.80 23.53
N LYS A 88 -6.21 -8.65 23.94
CA LYS A 88 -6.05 -8.29 25.35
C LYS A 88 -7.23 -7.45 25.82
N SER A 89 -7.61 -7.61 27.10
CA SER A 89 -8.67 -6.80 27.70
C SER A 89 -8.27 -5.32 27.77
N GLU A 90 -9.25 -4.42 27.68
CA GLU A 90 -9.04 -2.97 27.73
C GLU A 90 -8.24 -2.54 28.97
N ASN A 91 -8.56 -3.13 30.13
CA ASN A 91 -7.86 -2.87 31.39
C ASN A 91 -6.36 -3.19 31.32
N HIS A 92 -6.00 -4.27 30.62
CA HIS A 92 -4.60 -4.66 30.47
C HIS A 92 -3.85 -3.73 29.50
N LEU A 93 -4.51 -3.27 28.43
CA LEU A 93 -3.94 -2.27 27.52
C LEU A 93 -3.67 -0.95 28.26
N LEU A 94 -4.60 -0.50 29.09
CA LEU A 94 -4.44 0.69 29.92
C LEU A 94 -3.30 0.54 30.95
N GLU A 95 -3.09 -0.67 31.48
CA GLU A 95 -1.97 -0.93 32.39
C GLU A 95 -0.62 -0.87 31.66
N LEU A 96 -0.53 -1.42 30.45
CA LEU A 96 0.68 -1.34 29.63
C LEU A 96 1.06 0.10 29.31
N LEU A 97 0.09 0.96 29.01
CA LEU A 97 0.30 2.39 28.77
C LEU A 97 0.76 3.17 30.01
N LYS A 98 0.48 2.67 31.22
CA LYS A 98 0.99 3.30 32.45
C LYS A 98 2.43 2.92 32.77
N LYS A 99 2.93 1.82 32.18
CA LYS A 99 4.29 1.32 32.37
C LYS A 99 5.25 1.78 31.28
N SER A 100 4.74 2.35 30.18
CA SER A 100 5.52 2.85 29.04
C SER A 100 6.18 4.19 29.32
#